data_AF-A0A285IMF4-F1
#
_entry.id   AF-A0A285IMF4-F1
#
_cell.length_a   1.000
_cell.length_b   1.000
_cell.length_c   1.000
_cell.angle_alpha   90.00
_cell.angle_beta   90.00
_cell.angle_gamma   90.00
#
_symmetry.space_group_name_H-M   'P 1'
#
loop_
_entity.id
_entity.type
_entity.pdbx_description
1 polymer ?
#
loop_
_entity_poly.entity_id
_entity_poly.type
_entity_poly.pdbx_seq_one_letter_code
_entity_poly.pdbx_strand_id
1 'polypeptide(L)'
;MRVLLRVESFVPAAGLIAFLLLFGVFGGVSDPAPAARWLGLGVLLAPALMVYAHKPAAAWAGLLGAVLWTPLATGFGAVLAVWAYALVGVAVAQRDRPPAPLPVPHRRPPAPYELPHVGAPAEVAGFALLMVSAAGVVWVSVDETAVPWLAGTIAAFGLGCALLARAVKHQGALRDLFNHPQPVHAVRAVEQEGYVHVLVPAEDDQTALELAFDVAEPEPWDPDEDVHTVPGVLYGHPRPGEWCTLEVGDRLHVPVGPVGEVITVPFDVVHGLPREIEDDEEQLVDPESLRPADRDADAFQPREHRIAPARAWTTTVMIGAGSALAVGELGFLAGLPHSAIAALVAVAAGAGFEFGWRSQLRPRLRWHAGGIAAVGFRGRDRQPWATDSAIVYDDGNSIVLTAGESVMTVPVPPPWPRPKAGEKSETKLVRPGAKARRKGGGTGPAQRTADQLVAALRDSRTRSLGLSPLPPPPEIDVPRRPLLLYAAWAVATAGTTLVLI
;
A
#
# COMPACT_ATOMS: atom_id res chain seq x y z
N MET A 1 4.68 -2.07 5.50
CA MET A 1 6.11 -2.34 5.19
C MET A 1 6.32 -2.87 3.77
N ARG A 2 5.37 -3.62 3.16
CA ARG A 2 5.34 -3.81 1.69
C ARG A 2 5.17 -2.48 0.93
N VAL A 3 4.56 -1.46 1.55
CA VAL A 3 4.51 -0.07 1.02
C VAL A 3 5.89 0.60 0.91
N LEU A 4 6.92 0.14 1.65
CA LEU A 4 8.30 0.66 1.58
C LEU A 4 9.23 -0.22 0.73
N LEU A 5 8.75 -1.39 0.30
CA LEU A 5 9.49 -2.35 -0.54
C LEU A 5 8.80 -2.59 -1.89
N ARG A 6 7.72 -1.84 -2.20
CA ARG A 6 7.20 -1.81 -3.56
C ARG A 6 8.25 -1.13 -4.43
N VAL A 7 8.38 -1.63 -5.65
CA VAL A 7 9.28 -1.06 -6.67
C VAL A 7 9.04 0.46 -6.84
N GLU A 8 7.82 0.91 -6.56
CA GLU A 8 7.38 2.32 -6.49
C GLU A 8 8.15 3.18 -5.46
N SER A 9 8.60 2.61 -4.33
CA SER A 9 9.35 3.31 -3.28
C SER A 9 10.84 3.48 -3.63
N PHE A 10 11.35 2.69 -4.58
CA PHE A 10 12.77 2.73 -4.98
C PHE A 10 13.11 3.97 -5.80
N VAL A 11 12.17 4.51 -6.57
CA VAL A 11 12.44 5.69 -7.40
C VAL A 11 12.62 6.95 -6.55
N PRO A 12 11.73 7.31 -5.60
CA PRO A 12 11.99 8.43 -4.69
C PRO A 12 13.27 8.26 -3.88
N ALA A 13 13.55 7.03 -3.40
CA ALA A 13 14.77 6.74 -2.65
C ALA A 13 16.03 6.87 -3.52
N ALA A 14 15.99 6.40 -4.77
CA ALA A 14 17.10 6.52 -5.72
C ALA A 14 17.29 7.97 -6.20
N GLY A 15 16.21 8.73 -6.37
CA GLY A 15 16.24 10.16 -6.70
C GLY A 15 16.84 10.98 -5.57
N LEU A 16 16.47 10.65 -4.31
CA LEU A 16 17.09 11.21 -3.12
C LEU A 16 18.57 10.83 -3.04
N ILE A 17 18.93 9.54 -3.13
CA ILE A 17 20.34 9.11 -3.10
C ILE A 17 21.16 9.76 -4.21
N ALA A 18 20.63 9.88 -5.44
CA ALA A 18 21.28 10.58 -6.53
C ALA A 18 21.47 12.07 -6.21
N PHE A 19 20.45 12.73 -5.65
CA PHE A 19 20.54 14.12 -5.17
C PHE A 19 21.63 14.30 -4.11
N LEU A 20 21.64 13.43 -3.09
CA LEU A 20 22.64 13.42 -2.02
C LEU A 20 24.05 13.19 -2.56
N LEU A 21 24.22 12.29 -3.53
CA LEU A 21 25.51 12.04 -4.17
C LEU A 21 25.95 13.25 -5.00
N LEU A 22 25.05 13.84 -5.78
CA LEU A 22 25.32 15.01 -6.65
C LEU A 22 25.70 16.26 -5.86
N PHE A 23 24.96 16.57 -4.81
CA PHE A 23 25.10 17.81 -4.07
C PHE A 23 25.91 17.66 -2.78
N GLY A 24 25.84 16.51 -2.11
CA GLY A 24 26.57 16.23 -0.87
C GLY A 24 27.97 15.63 -1.07
N VAL A 25 28.18 14.79 -2.10
CA VAL A 25 29.45 14.05 -2.29
C VAL A 25 30.29 14.57 -3.46
N PHE A 26 29.67 14.88 -4.60
CA PHE A 26 30.38 15.24 -5.83
C PHE A 26 30.50 16.74 -6.11
N GLY A 27 30.02 17.59 -5.19
CA GLY A 27 30.40 19.00 -5.16
C GLY A 27 29.89 19.85 -6.34
N GLY A 28 28.58 19.85 -6.59
CA GLY A 28 27.92 20.90 -7.38
C GLY A 28 27.85 22.25 -6.65
N VAL A 29 29.00 22.78 -6.24
CA VAL A 29 29.17 24.10 -5.57
C VAL A 29 29.97 25.06 -6.46
N SER A 30 30.51 24.59 -7.59
CA SER A 30 31.35 25.40 -8.49
C SER A 30 30.57 26.34 -9.40
N ASP A 31 29.24 26.17 -9.51
CA ASP A 31 28.38 27.14 -10.19
C ASP A 31 27.86 28.16 -9.16
N PRO A 32 28.31 29.42 -9.19
CA PRO A 32 27.97 30.42 -8.18
C PRO A 32 26.50 30.84 -8.19
N ALA A 33 25.71 30.40 -9.19
CA ALA A 33 24.30 30.74 -9.28
C ALA A 33 23.45 29.88 -8.31
N PRO A 34 22.83 30.47 -7.25
CA PRO A 34 21.99 29.73 -6.30
C PRO A 34 20.85 28.95 -6.97
N ALA A 35 20.43 29.34 -8.18
CA ALA A 35 19.39 28.67 -8.96
C ALA A 35 19.76 27.25 -9.42
N ALA A 36 21.03 26.94 -9.65
CA ALA A 36 21.45 25.63 -10.16
C ALA A 36 21.14 24.47 -9.19
N ARG A 37 21.23 24.74 -7.87
CA ARG A 37 20.92 23.76 -6.81
C ARG A 37 19.44 23.43 -6.75
N TRP A 38 18.59 24.45 -6.82
CA TRP A 38 17.13 24.29 -6.80
C TRP A 38 16.60 23.68 -8.09
N LEU A 39 17.22 23.98 -9.22
CA LEU A 39 16.93 23.34 -10.50
C LEU A 39 17.25 21.84 -10.46
N GLY A 40 18.43 21.46 -9.95
CA GLY A 40 18.80 20.06 -9.78
C GLY A 40 17.91 19.29 -8.80
N LEU A 41 17.53 19.91 -7.67
CA LEU A 41 16.56 19.33 -6.74
C LEU A 41 15.20 19.10 -7.42
N GLY A 42 14.71 20.10 -8.16
CA GLY A 42 13.47 20.00 -8.92
C GLY A 42 13.48 18.87 -9.96
N VAL A 43 14.58 18.75 -10.73
CA VAL A 43 14.77 17.70 -11.75
C VAL A 43 14.81 16.30 -11.14
N LEU A 44 15.19 16.15 -9.86
CA LEU A 44 15.21 14.87 -9.17
C LEU A 44 13.88 14.56 -8.45
N LEU A 45 13.25 15.58 -7.86
CA LEU A 45 11.93 15.46 -7.24
C LEU A 45 10.81 15.21 -8.26
N ALA A 46 10.87 15.82 -9.44
CA ALA A 46 9.83 15.68 -10.45
C ALA A 46 9.62 14.21 -10.85
N PRO A 47 10.62 13.44 -11.31
CA PRO A 47 10.44 12.02 -11.62
C PRO A 47 10.01 11.19 -10.40
N ALA A 48 10.48 11.53 -9.19
CA ALA A 48 10.09 10.84 -7.96
C ALA A 48 8.59 10.98 -7.66
N LEU A 49 8.03 12.18 -7.83
CA LEU A 49 6.58 12.43 -7.71
C LEU A 49 5.81 11.81 -8.88
N MET A 50 6.35 11.92 -10.10
CA MET A 50 5.72 11.38 -11.30
C MET A 50 5.55 9.87 -11.25
N VAL A 51 6.39 9.10 -10.54
CA VAL A 51 6.22 7.63 -10.42
C VAL A 51 4.88 7.25 -9.82
N TYR A 52 4.37 8.05 -8.87
CA TYR A 52 3.08 7.81 -8.24
C TYR A 52 1.90 8.13 -9.16
N ALA A 53 2.11 9.01 -10.14
CA ALA A 53 1.08 9.37 -11.12
C ALA A 53 1.14 8.50 -12.38
N HIS A 54 2.32 8.38 -13.00
CA HIS A 54 2.52 7.71 -14.28
C HIS A 54 3.96 7.19 -14.45
N LYS A 55 4.20 5.92 -14.09
CA LYS A 55 5.54 5.27 -14.11
C LYS A 55 6.32 5.44 -15.43
N PRO A 56 5.73 5.27 -16.63
CA PRO A 56 6.47 5.49 -17.88
C PRO A 56 6.91 6.95 -18.06
N ALA A 57 6.09 7.92 -17.65
CA ALA A 57 6.44 9.34 -17.80
C ALA A 57 7.57 9.71 -16.84
N ALA A 58 7.55 9.15 -15.63
CA ALA A 58 8.65 9.29 -14.67
C ALA A 58 9.98 8.70 -15.19
N ALA A 59 9.93 7.53 -15.85
CA ALA A 59 11.12 6.93 -16.45
C ALA A 59 11.73 7.82 -17.55
N TRP A 60 10.89 8.36 -18.43
CA TRP A 60 11.33 9.30 -19.47
C TRP A 60 11.81 10.64 -18.90
N ALA A 61 11.15 11.16 -17.86
CA ALA A 61 11.59 12.36 -17.16
C ALA A 61 12.94 12.16 -16.46
N GLY A 62 13.18 10.98 -15.87
CA GLY A 62 14.49 10.61 -15.31
C GLY A 62 15.59 10.52 -16.38
N LEU A 63 15.29 9.93 -17.54
CA LEU A 63 16.18 9.90 -18.71
C LEU A 63 16.50 11.30 -19.24
N LEU A 64 15.48 12.13 -19.41
CA LEU A 64 15.64 13.52 -19.85
C LEU A 64 16.44 14.34 -18.84
N GLY A 65 16.16 14.15 -17.55
CA GLY A 65 16.96 14.71 -16.46
C GLY A 65 18.43 14.29 -16.54
N ALA A 66 18.72 13.01 -16.81
CA ALA A 66 20.09 12.51 -17.00
C ALA A 66 20.79 13.15 -18.20
N VAL A 67 20.10 13.25 -19.34
CA VAL A 67 20.65 13.86 -20.56
C VAL A 67 20.95 15.34 -20.35
N LEU A 68 20.01 16.10 -19.79
CA LEU A 68 20.17 17.53 -19.52
C LEU A 68 21.24 17.82 -18.47
N TRP A 69 21.41 16.90 -17.50
CA TRP A 69 22.38 17.06 -16.42
C TRP A 69 23.80 16.64 -16.80
N THR A 70 23.96 15.73 -17.77
CA THR A 70 25.28 15.25 -18.22
C THR A 70 26.26 16.38 -18.59
N PRO A 71 25.88 17.43 -19.36
CA PRO A 71 26.79 18.53 -19.67
C PRO A 71 27.01 19.51 -18.50
N LEU A 72 26.14 19.50 -17.49
CA LEU A 72 26.21 20.39 -16.32
C LEU A 72 27.00 19.78 -15.15
N ALA A 73 27.21 18.46 -15.17
CA ALA A 73 27.91 17.76 -14.11
C ALA A 73 29.43 18.01 -14.19
N THR A 74 30.01 18.49 -13.10
CA THR A 74 31.46 18.76 -12.98
C THR A 74 32.29 17.51 -12.70
N GLY A 75 31.65 16.35 -12.45
CA GLY A 75 32.33 15.10 -12.10
C GLY A 75 31.64 13.85 -12.64
N PHE A 76 32.43 12.85 -13.00
CA PHE A 76 31.95 11.57 -13.55
C PHE A 76 31.01 10.82 -12.59
N GLY A 77 31.23 10.92 -11.27
CA GLY A 77 30.35 10.31 -10.26
C GLY A 77 28.93 10.90 -10.24
N ALA A 78 28.80 12.21 -10.46
CA ALA A 78 27.51 12.89 -10.59
C ALA A 78 26.75 12.41 -11.83
N VAL A 79 27.45 12.29 -12.98
CA VAL A 79 26.87 11.72 -14.21
C VAL A 79 26.38 10.30 -13.95
N LEU A 80 27.22 9.43 -13.37
CA LEU A 80 26.85 8.05 -13.07
C LEU A 80 25.63 7.95 -12.14
N ALA A 81 25.52 8.82 -11.14
CA ALA A 81 24.39 8.80 -10.21
C ALA A 81 23.05 9.12 -10.90
N VAL A 82 22.99 10.14 -11.78
CA VAL A 82 21.75 10.47 -12.50
C VAL A 82 21.40 9.40 -13.53
N TRP A 83 22.39 8.85 -14.22
CA TRP A 83 22.16 7.75 -15.17
C TRP A 83 21.72 6.46 -14.47
N ALA A 84 22.29 6.14 -13.31
CA ALA A 84 21.83 5.01 -12.48
C ALA A 84 20.37 5.22 -12.03
N TYR A 85 20.00 6.43 -11.63
CA TYR A 85 18.62 6.78 -11.29
C TYR A 85 17.66 6.58 -12.48
N ALA A 86 18.03 7.08 -13.66
CA ALA A 86 17.25 6.91 -14.88
C ALA A 86 17.09 5.42 -15.26
N LEU A 87 18.17 4.63 -15.18
CA LEU A 87 18.15 3.19 -15.45
C LEU A 87 17.25 2.42 -14.47
N VAL A 88 17.28 2.78 -13.18
CA VAL A 88 16.34 2.23 -12.20
C VAL A 88 14.91 2.56 -12.59
N GLY A 89 14.60 3.82 -12.91
CA GLY A 89 13.26 4.23 -13.36
C GLY A 89 12.76 3.44 -14.58
N VAL A 90 13.62 3.21 -15.57
CA VAL A 90 13.31 2.40 -16.76
C VAL A 90 13.13 0.93 -16.40
N ALA A 91 14.02 0.35 -15.59
CA ALA A 91 13.92 -1.05 -15.16
C ALA A 91 12.65 -1.31 -14.34
N VAL A 92 12.25 -0.36 -13.50
CA VAL A 92 10.96 -0.37 -12.78
C VAL A 92 9.80 -0.38 -13.77
N ALA A 93 9.79 0.53 -14.74
CA ALA A 93 8.72 0.60 -15.74
C ALA A 93 8.64 -0.66 -16.62
N GLN A 94 9.75 -1.37 -16.85
CA GLN A 94 9.79 -2.59 -17.64
C GLN A 94 9.41 -3.86 -16.87
N ARG A 95 9.61 -3.91 -15.55
CA ARG A 95 9.24 -5.06 -14.73
C ARG A 95 7.74 -5.25 -14.57
N ASP A 96 6.96 -4.20 -14.82
CA ASP A 96 5.50 -4.25 -14.85
C ASP A 96 4.94 -4.83 -16.17
N ARG A 97 5.76 -5.44 -17.04
CA ARG A 97 5.26 -6.13 -18.23
C ARG A 97 4.43 -7.34 -17.81
N PRO A 98 3.14 -7.40 -18.19
CA PRO A 98 2.31 -8.53 -17.84
C PRO A 98 2.85 -9.82 -18.48
N PRO A 99 2.71 -10.97 -17.81
CA PRO A 99 2.97 -12.26 -18.44
C PRO A 99 2.08 -12.42 -19.68
N ALA A 100 2.58 -13.19 -20.65
CA ALA A 100 1.89 -13.43 -21.92
C ALA A 100 0.43 -13.86 -21.65
N PRO A 101 -0.53 -13.30 -22.41
CA PRO A 101 -1.94 -13.62 -22.22
C PRO A 101 -2.18 -15.10 -22.51
N LEU A 102 -3.11 -15.70 -21.76
CA LEU A 102 -3.64 -17.02 -22.08
C LEU A 102 -4.35 -16.96 -23.45
N PRO A 103 -4.41 -18.07 -24.20
CA PRO A 103 -5.14 -18.13 -25.45
C PRO A 103 -6.66 -18.09 -25.18
N VAL A 104 -7.23 -16.89 -25.14
CA VAL A 104 -8.66 -16.63 -24.93
C VAL A 104 -9.29 -16.15 -26.25
N PRO A 105 -10.54 -16.54 -26.59
CA PRO A 105 -11.24 -15.97 -27.74
C PRO A 105 -11.34 -14.45 -27.64
N HIS A 106 -11.17 -13.77 -28.76
CA HIS A 106 -11.27 -12.30 -28.82
C HIS A 106 -12.55 -11.88 -29.54
N ARG A 107 -13.27 -10.90 -28.98
CA ARG A 107 -14.41 -10.23 -29.62
C ARG A 107 -14.36 -8.74 -29.32
N ARG A 108 -14.87 -7.93 -30.25
CA ARG A 108 -15.01 -6.50 -30.01
C ARG A 108 -16.26 -6.27 -29.14
N PRO A 109 -16.19 -5.50 -28.04
CA PRO A 109 -17.37 -5.18 -27.26
C PRO A 109 -18.39 -4.39 -28.09
N PRO A 110 -19.69 -4.44 -27.75
CA PRO A 110 -20.67 -3.52 -28.31
C PRO A 110 -20.24 -2.06 -28.10
N ALA A 111 -20.53 -1.18 -29.06
CA ALA A 111 -20.19 0.23 -28.92
C ALA A 111 -21.15 0.89 -27.91
N PRO A 112 -20.63 1.59 -26.87
CA PRO A 112 -21.47 2.31 -25.94
C PRO A 112 -22.07 3.55 -26.62
N TYR A 113 -23.20 4.04 -26.09
CA TYR A 113 -23.84 5.27 -26.57
C TYR A 113 -22.92 6.49 -26.39
N GLU A 114 -22.29 6.61 -25.22
CA GLU A 114 -21.29 7.63 -24.92
C GLU A 114 -20.17 7.02 -24.06
N LEU A 115 -18.94 7.46 -24.29
CA LEU A 115 -17.82 7.09 -23.43
C LEU A 115 -17.72 8.08 -22.27
N PRO A 116 -17.68 7.62 -21.01
CA PRO A 116 -17.50 8.53 -19.88
C PRO A 116 -16.17 9.28 -20.01
N HIS A 117 -16.15 10.53 -19.53
CA HIS A 117 -14.93 11.31 -19.46
C HIS A 117 -14.08 10.83 -18.27
N VAL A 118 -13.22 9.85 -18.51
CA VAL A 118 -12.39 9.25 -17.45
C VAL A 118 -11.16 10.09 -17.19
N GLY A 119 -10.83 10.29 -15.90
CA GLY A 119 -9.65 11.06 -15.50
C GLY A 119 -9.85 12.56 -15.33
N ALA A 120 -11.09 13.07 -15.37
CA ALA A 120 -11.39 14.49 -15.14
C ALA A 120 -10.70 15.09 -13.88
N PRO A 121 -10.67 14.40 -12.72
CA PRO A 121 -9.96 14.92 -11.55
C PRO A 121 -8.45 15.06 -11.77
N ALA A 122 -7.84 14.12 -12.50
CA ALA A 122 -6.42 14.17 -12.82
C ALA A 122 -6.11 15.27 -13.84
N GLU A 123 -7.01 15.53 -14.80
CA GLU A 123 -6.87 16.65 -15.74
C GLU A 123 -6.95 17.99 -15.03
N VAL A 124 -7.98 18.20 -14.20
CA VAL A 124 -8.18 19.45 -13.45
C VAL A 124 -6.98 19.71 -12.53
N ALA A 125 -6.56 18.71 -11.77
CA ALA A 125 -5.38 18.81 -10.90
C ALA A 125 -4.10 19.05 -11.72
N GLY A 126 -3.95 18.38 -12.86
CA GLY A 126 -2.84 18.54 -13.79
C GLY A 126 -2.72 19.97 -14.32
N PHE A 127 -3.81 20.54 -14.84
CA PHE A 127 -3.87 21.93 -15.30
C PHE A 127 -3.61 22.92 -14.18
N ALA A 128 -4.20 22.72 -12.99
CA ALA A 128 -3.96 23.57 -11.83
C ALA A 128 -2.47 23.60 -11.45
N LEU A 129 -1.81 22.45 -11.42
CA LEU A 129 -0.37 22.36 -11.12
C LEU A 129 0.48 23.04 -12.20
N LEU A 130 0.12 22.92 -13.48
CA LEU A 130 0.81 23.65 -14.56
C LEU A 130 0.65 25.16 -14.44
N MET A 131 -0.54 25.66 -14.06
CA MET A 131 -0.79 27.08 -13.84
C MET A 131 0.01 27.62 -12.64
N VAL A 132 0.03 26.88 -11.52
CA VAL A 132 0.87 27.20 -10.36
C VAL A 132 2.35 27.22 -10.75
N SER A 133 2.78 26.27 -11.58
CA SER A 133 4.16 26.20 -12.05
C SER A 133 4.51 27.40 -12.94
N ALA A 134 3.63 27.78 -13.86
CA ALA A 134 3.82 28.96 -14.70
C ALA A 134 3.92 30.24 -13.86
N ALA A 135 3.05 30.40 -12.85
CA ALA A 135 3.12 31.51 -11.90
C ALA A 135 4.43 31.51 -11.10
N GLY A 136 4.90 30.34 -10.67
CA GLY A 136 6.19 30.18 -9.99
C GLY A 136 7.38 30.59 -10.86
N VAL A 137 7.39 30.22 -12.15
CA VAL A 137 8.44 30.64 -13.09
C VAL A 137 8.44 32.15 -13.28
N VAL A 138 7.26 32.77 -13.45
CA VAL A 138 7.15 34.23 -13.56
C VAL A 138 7.67 34.90 -12.30
N TRP A 139 7.31 34.39 -11.11
CA TRP A 139 7.81 34.94 -9.85
C TRP A 139 9.33 34.86 -9.73
N VAL A 140 9.93 33.69 -10.00
CA VAL A 140 11.40 33.52 -10.00
C VAL A 140 12.08 34.43 -11.01
N SER A 141 11.43 34.74 -12.14
CA SER A 141 12.01 35.63 -13.17
C SER A 141 12.02 37.11 -12.77
N VAL A 142 11.15 37.53 -11.85
CA VAL A 142 11.05 38.93 -11.40
C VAL A 142 11.62 39.17 -10.00
N ASP A 143 11.86 38.10 -9.23
CA ASP A 143 12.29 38.16 -7.83
C ASP A 143 13.33 37.07 -7.54
N GLU A 144 14.60 37.47 -7.42
CA GLU A 144 15.70 36.55 -7.09
C GLU A 144 15.53 35.91 -5.71
N THR A 145 14.76 36.51 -4.79
CA THR A 145 14.48 35.90 -3.49
C THR A 145 13.54 34.69 -3.60
N ALA A 146 12.84 34.55 -4.73
CA ALA A 146 11.97 33.42 -5.01
C ALA A 146 12.71 32.18 -5.56
N VAL A 147 14.01 32.29 -5.87
CA VAL A 147 14.84 31.19 -6.40
C VAL A 147 14.72 29.86 -5.62
N PRO A 148 14.61 29.83 -4.28
CA PRO A 148 14.39 28.59 -3.54
C PRO A 148 13.10 27.84 -3.89
N TRP A 149 12.07 28.54 -4.39
CA TRP A 149 10.80 27.93 -4.78
C TRP A 149 10.86 27.19 -6.12
N LEU A 150 11.92 27.40 -6.91
CA LEU A 150 12.10 26.80 -8.24
C LEU A 150 12.02 25.26 -8.20
N ALA A 151 12.51 24.62 -7.13
CA ALA A 151 12.40 23.17 -6.95
C ALA A 151 10.94 22.72 -6.85
N GLY A 152 10.12 23.44 -6.08
CA GLY A 152 8.68 23.19 -5.95
C GLY A 152 7.93 23.44 -7.26
N THR A 153 8.31 24.50 -7.99
CA THR A 153 7.78 24.82 -9.32
C THR A 153 8.03 23.70 -10.33
N ILE A 154 9.26 23.18 -10.41
CA ILE A 154 9.62 22.08 -11.32
C ILE A 154 8.92 20.78 -10.90
N ALA A 155 8.85 20.51 -9.59
CA ALA A 155 8.16 19.34 -9.05
C ALA A 155 6.66 19.36 -9.37
N ALA A 156 6.00 20.51 -9.19
CA ALA A 156 4.60 20.72 -9.56
C ALA A 156 4.37 20.56 -11.06
N PHE A 157 5.27 21.10 -11.89
CA PHE A 157 5.20 20.97 -13.35
C PHE A 157 5.27 19.50 -13.79
N GLY A 158 6.26 18.76 -13.28
CA GLY A 158 6.44 17.34 -13.59
C GLY A 158 5.21 16.50 -13.17
N LEU A 159 4.71 16.72 -11.95
CA LEU A 159 3.50 16.05 -11.47
C LEU A 159 2.28 16.41 -12.33
N GLY A 160 2.12 17.68 -12.71
CA GLY A 160 1.04 18.15 -13.58
C GLY A 160 1.06 17.45 -14.95
N CYS A 161 2.22 17.38 -15.59
CA CYS A 161 2.39 16.63 -16.84
C CYS A 161 2.09 15.14 -16.68
N ALA A 162 2.50 14.50 -15.57
CA ALA A 162 2.22 13.08 -15.34
C ALA A 162 0.73 12.80 -15.11
N LEU A 163 0.00 13.69 -14.43
CA LEU A 163 -1.45 13.56 -14.25
C LEU A 163 -2.19 13.71 -15.58
N LEU A 164 -1.80 14.68 -16.42
CA LEU A 164 -2.38 14.82 -17.76
C LEU A 164 -2.05 13.63 -18.66
N ALA A 165 -0.81 13.13 -18.63
CA ALA A 165 -0.43 11.93 -19.36
C ALA A 165 -1.23 10.70 -18.90
N ARG A 166 -1.47 10.57 -17.59
CA ARG A 166 -2.34 9.53 -17.02
C ARG A 166 -3.77 9.65 -17.54
N ALA A 167 -4.34 10.86 -17.55
CA ALA A 167 -5.69 11.09 -18.07
C ALA A 167 -5.81 10.72 -19.55
N VAL A 168 -4.89 11.22 -20.40
CA VAL A 168 -4.84 10.88 -21.83
C VAL A 168 -4.67 9.37 -22.04
N LYS A 169 -3.80 8.71 -21.26
CA LYS A 169 -3.61 7.26 -21.33
C LYS A 169 -4.90 6.50 -20.97
N HIS A 170 -5.59 6.90 -19.91
CA HIS A 170 -6.84 6.27 -19.49
C HIS A 170 -7.94 6.44 -20.55
N GLN A 171 -8.09 7.65 -21.09
CA GLN A 171 -9.03 7.91 -22.18
C GLN A 171 -8.69 7.12 -23.45
N GLY A 172 -7.39 7.00 -23.77
CA GLY A 172 -6.91 6.17 -24.87
C GLY A 172 -7.20 4.68 -24.66
N ALA A 173 -6.88 4.14 -23.49
CA ALA A 173 -7.12 2.73 -23.15
C ALA A 173 -8.62 2.39 -23.16
N LEU A 174 -9.47 3.28 -22.65
CA LEU A 174 -10.91 3.13 -22.72
C LEU A 174 -11.41 3.12 -24.18
N ARG A 175 -10.89 4.00 -25.04
CA ARG A 175 -11.22 3.96 -26.48
C ARG A 175 -10.74 2.67 -27.14
N ASP A 176 -9.54 2.20 -26.80
CA ASP A 176 -8.97 0.98 -27.34
C ASP A 176 -9.79 -0.26 -26.94
N LEU A 177 -10.34 -0.27 -25.71
CA LEU A 177 -11.24 -1.31 -25.22
C LEU A 177 -12.41 -1.55 -26.19
N PHE A 178 -13.04 -0.48 -26.68
CA PHE A 178 -14.19 -0.56 -27.59
C PHE A 178 -13.82 -0.57 -29.08
N ASN A 179 -12.60 -0.17 -29.43
CA ASN A 179 -12.16 -0.10 -30.84
C ASN A 179 -11.44 -1.35 -31.33
N HIS A 180 -10.92 -2.17 -30.43
CA HIS A 180 -10.17 -3.38 -30.78
C HIS A 180 -10.85 -4.66 -30.23
N PRO A 181 -10.65 -5.82 -30.87
CA PRO A 181 -11.06 -7.10 -30.30
C PRO A 181 -10.37 -7.34 -28.96
N GLN A 182 -11.17 -7.66 -27.94
CA GLN A 182 -10.73 -7.90 -26.57
C GLN A 182 -10.89 -9.38 -26.21
N PRO A 183 -10.06 -9.93 -25.31
CA PRO A 183 -10.30 -11.25 -24.75
C PRO A 183 -11.67 -11.30 -24.05
N VAL A 184 -12.34 -12.44 -24.15
CA VAL A 184 -13.72 -12.61 -23.67
C VAL A 184 -13.75 -13.70 -22.60
N HIS A 185 -14.35 -13.38 -21.46
CA HIS A 185 -14.53 -14.30 -20.34
C HIS A 185 -16.02 -14.44 -20.01
N ALA A 186 -16.50 -15.67 -19.86
CA ALA A 186 -17.80 -15.92 -19.26
C ALA A 186 -17.69 -15.69 -17.75
N VAL A 187 -18.58 -14.87 -17.19
CA VAL A 187 -18.50 -14.43 -15.80
C VAL A 187 -19.85 -14.50 -15.10
N ARG A 188 -19.82 -14.41 -13.78
CA ARG A 188 -20.98 -14.07 -12.96
C ARG A 188 -20.76 -12.66 -12.43
N ALA A 189 -21.79 -11.84 -12.46
CA ALA A 189 -21.72 -10.46 -12.00
C ALA A 189 -22.79 -10.20 -10.95
N VAL A 190 -22.48 -9.29 -10.04
CA VAL A 190 -23.43 -8.69 -9.10
C VAL A 190 -23.46 -7.20 -9.41
N GLU A 191 -24.60 -6.72 -9.90
CA GLU A 191 -24.80 -5.30 -10.21
C GLU A 191 -25.18 -4.55 -8.93
N GLN A 192 -24.48 -3.44 -8.66
CA GLN A 192 -24.77 -2.51 -7.57
C GLN A 192 -24.80 -1.07 -8.11
N GLU A 193 -25.36 -0.13 -7.36
CA GLU A 193 -25.41 1.27 -7.78
C GLU A 193 -24.00 1.85 -7.98
N GLY A 194 -23.69 2.23 -9.23
CA GLY A 194 -22.40 2.81 -9.63
C GLY A 194 -21.22 1.83 -9.73
N TYR A 195 -21.42 0.53 -9.49
CA TYR A 195 -20.33 -0.43 -9.33
C TYR A 195 -20.75 -1.88 -9.64
N VAL A 196 -19.84 -2.69 -10.18
CA VAL A 196 -20.11 -4.11 -10.48
C VAL A 196 -19.06 -5.02 -9.84
N HIS A 197 -19.51 -6.05 -9.13
CA HIS A 197 -18.67 -7.18 -8.71
C HIS A 197 -18.70 -8.26 -9.79
N VAL A 198 -17.53 -8.78 -10.16
CA VAL A 198 -17.39 -9.78 -11.21
C VAL A 198 -16.57 -10.96 -10.70
N LEU A 199 -17.09 -12.16 -10.93
CA LEU A 199 -16.44 -13.44 -10.66
C LEU A 199 -16.10 -14.09 -11.98
N VAL A 200 -14.79 -14.30 -12.21
CA VAL A 200 -14.26 -14.99 -13.38
C VAL A 200 -13.86 -16.40 -12.95
N PRO A 201 -14.57 -17.46 -13.34
CA PRO A 201 -14.21 -18.83 -13.00
C PRO A 201 -12.79 -19.15 -13.48
N ALA A 202 -11.99 -19.79 -12.62
CA ALA A 202 -10.68 -20.30 -12.98
C ALA A 202 -10.80 -21.66 -13.69
N GLU A 203 -9.72 -22.11 -14.34
CA GLU A 203 -9.68 -23.40 -15.06
C GLU A 203 -9.87 -24.63 -14.15
N ASP A 204 -9.71 -24.46 -12.84
CA ASP A 204 -9.85 -25.54 -11.87
C ASP A 204 -11.30 -25.82 -11.44
N ASP A 205 -12.26 -25.00 -11.91
CA ASP A 205 -13.69 -25.06 -11.53
C ASP A 205 -13.94 -25.01 -10.00
N GLN A 206 -12.94 -24.61 -9.21
CA GLN A 206 -13.03 -24.53 -7.74
C GLN A 206 -12.73 -23.13 -7.22
N THR A 207 -12.09 -22.31 -8.03
CA THR A 207 -11.78 -20.92 -7.68
C THR A 207 -12.31 -19.97 -8.73
N ALA A 208 -12.50 -18.71 -8.34
CA ALA A 208 -12.80 -17.60 -9.23
C ALA A 208 -11.88 -16.42 -8.89
N LEU A 209 -11.59 -15.62 -9.90
CA LEU A 209 -11.05 -14.28 -9.70
C LEU A 209 -12.22 -13.35 -9.41
N GLU A 210 -12.25 -12.83 -8.19
CA GLU A 210 -13.14 -11.75 -7.81
C GLU A 210 -12.45 -10.43 -8.09
N LEU A 211 -13.15 -9.57 -8.83
CA LEU A 211 -12.72 -8.22 -9.14
C LEU A 211 -13.92 -7.32 -9.20
N ALA A 212 -13.66 -6.03 -9.13
CA ALA A 212 -14.73 -5.07 -9.28
C ALA A 212 -14.22 -3.74 -9.81
N PHE A 213 -15.15 -2.98 -10.39
CA PHE A 213 -14.85 -1.67 -10.96
C PHE A 213 -16.11 -0.80 -10.99
N ASP A 214 -15.87 0.50 -10.83
CA ASP A 214 -16.89 1.53 -10.93
C ASP A 214 -17.36 1.65 -12.39
N VAL A 215 -18.66 1.87 -12.58
CA VAL A 215 -19.30 1.95 -13.91
C VAL A 215 -20.02 3.27 -14.08
N ALA A 216 -20.06 3.77 -15.32
CA ALA A 216 -20.85 4.95 -15.65
C ALA A 216 -22.32 4.55 -15.66
N GLU A 217 -23.09 5.04 -14.68
CA GLU A 217 -24.49 4.68 -14.44
C GLU A 217 -25.35 4.75 -15.71
N PRO A 218 -25.94 3.64 -16.17
CA PRO A 218 -26.89 3.70 -17.28
C PRO A 218 -28.34 3.87 -16.80
N GLU A 219 -28.74 3.32 -15.65
CA GLU A 219 -30.12 3.37 -15.15
C GLU A 219 -30.19 3.34 -13.61
N PRO A 220 -31.21 3.98 -12.99
CA PRO A 220 -31.45 3.86 -11.56
C PRO A 220 -31.75 2.39 -11.20
N TRP A 221 -30.98 1.85 -10.27
CA TRP A 221 -31.19 0.52 -9.71
C TRP A 221 -32.49 0.50 -8.89
N ASP A 222 -33.27 -0.57 -8.99
CA ASP A 222 -34.45 -0.77 -8.15
C ASP A 222 -34.01 -1.33 -6.79
N PRO A 223 -34.11 -0.56 -5.69
CA PRO A 223 -33.64 -0.99 -4.39
C PRO A 223 -34.41 -2.19 -3.81
N ASP A 224 -35.55 -2.54 -4.40
CA ASP A 224 -36.35 -3.70 -4.00
C ASP A 224 -35.91 -5.00 -4.72
N GLU A 225 -34.95 -4.95 -5.65
CA GLU A 225 -34.44 -6.13 -6.35
C GLU A 225 -33.36 -6.84 -5.50
N ASP A 226 -33.62 -8.08 -5.09
CA ASP A 226 -32.67 -8.88 -4.30
C ASP A 226 -31.31 -8.99 -5.02
N VAL A 227 -30.22 -8.78 -4.29
CA VAL A 227 -28.86 -8.89 -4.83
C VAL A 227 -28.60 -10.33 -5.24
N HIS A 228 -28.55 -10.60 -6.54
CA HIS A 228 -28.30 -11.92 -7.09
C HIS A 228 -27.22 -11.89 -8.16
N THR A 229 -26.51 -13.01 -8.34
CA THR A 229 -25.53 -13.13 -9.42
C THR A 229 -26.21 -13.40 -10.76
N VAL A 230 -25.89 -12.58 -11.74
CA VAL A 230 -26.37 -12.70 -13.12
C VAL A 230 -25.23 -13.17 -14.04
N PRO A 231 -25.52 -14.04 -15.03
CA PRO A 231 -24.51 -14.43 -16.01
C PRO A 231 -24.16 -13.24 -16.91
N GLY A 232 -22.88 -13.06 -17.20
CA GLY A 232 -22.39 -11.99 -18.04
C GLY A 232 -21.18 -12.37 -18.88
N VAL A 233 -20.75 -11.42 -19.71
CA VAL A 233 -19.57 -11.51 -20.57
C VAL A 233 -18.64 -10.36 -20.24
N LEU A 234 -17.45 -10.68 -19.74
CA LEU A 234 -16.40 -9.70 -19.47
C LEU A 234 -15.48 -9.59 -20.69
N TYR A 235 -15.31 -8.37 -21.19
CA TYR A 235 -14.35 -8.04 -22.23
C TYR A 235 -13.13 -7.35 -21.63
N GLY A 236 -11.94 -7.82 -21.96
CA GLY A 236 -10.68 -7.31 -21.42
C GLY A 236 -10.01 -8.29 -20.46
N HIS A 237 -8.82 -7.95 -19.97
CA HIS A 237 -8.06 -8.82 -19.08
C HIS A 237 -8.40 -8.51 -17.61
N PRO A 238 -8.92 -9.48 -16.83
CA PRO A 238 -9.29 -9.30 -15.43
C PRO A 238 -8.05 -9.19 -14.52
N ARG A 239 -7.28 -8.11 -14.66
CA ARG A 239 -6.02 -7.88 -13.94
C ARG A 239 -5.98 -6.46 -13.37
N PRO A 240 -5.34 -6.25 -12.20
CA PRO A 240 -5.19 -4.93 -11.64
C PRO A 240 -4.55 -3.93 -12.62
N GLY A 241 -5.21 -2.80 -12.83
CA GLY A 241 -4.74 -1.72 -13.71
C GLY A 241 -5.10 -1.85 -15.19
N GLU A 242 -5.68 -2.97 -15.62
CA GLU A 242 -6.21 -3.15 -16.97
C GLU A 242 -7.66 -2.63 -17.06
N TRP A 243 -8.15 -2.41 -18.28
CA TRP A 243 -9.53 -1.98 -18.52
C TRP A 243 -10.40 -3.17 -18.91
N CYS A 244 -11.56 -3.28 -18.28
CA CYS A 244 -12.57 -4.28 -18.62
C CYS A 244 -13.95 -3.63 -18.72
N THR A 245 -14.79 -4.15 -19.61
CA THR A 245 -16.22 -3.80 -19.71
C THR A 245 -17.03 -5.07 -19.57
N LEU A 246 -18.20 -4.96 -18.95
CA LEU A 246 -19.07 -6.10 -18.65
C LEU A 246 -20.38 -5.97 -19.43
N GLU A 247 -20.82 -7.05 -20.07
CA GLU A 247 -22.13 -7.16 -20.70
C GLU A 247 -22.99 -8.15 -19.91
N VAL A 248 -24.16 -7.71 -19.45
CA VAL A 248 -25.14 -8.52 -18.72
C VAL A 248 -26.47 -8.40 -19.46
N GLY A 249 -26.94 -9.50 -20.05
CA GLY A 249 -28.11 -9.45 -20.93
C GLY A 249 -27.87 -8.50 -22.11
N ASP A 250 -28.74 -7.50 -22.27
CA ASP A 250 -28.62 -6.46 -23.31
C ASP A 250 -27.95 -5.17 -22.78
N ARG A 251 -27.45 -5.17 -21.54
CA ARG A 251 -26.84 -4.01 -20.89
C ARG A 251 -25.32 -4.07 -20.94
N LEU A 252 -24.70 -2.93 -21.22
CA LEU A 252 -23.25 -2.78 -21.27
C LEU A 252 -22.79 -1.82 -20.17
N HIS A 253 -22.01 -2.33 -19.23
CA HIS A 253 -21.44 -1.60 -18.11
C HIS A 253 -20.08 -1.01 -18.51
N VAL A 254 -20.08 0.28 -18.83
CA VAL A 254 -18.88 1.01 -19.24
C VAL A 254 -18.09 1.42 -17.99
N PRO A 255 -16.82 1.01 -17.86
CA PRO A 255 -16.01 1.34 -16.67
C PRO A 255 -15.66 2.83 -16.61
N VAL A 256 -15.58 3.40 -15.40
CA VAL A 256 -15.01 4.76 -15.18
C VAL A 256 -13.55 4.74 -14.72
N GLY A 257 -13.00 3.56 -14.47
CA GLY A 257 -11.62 3.35 -14.09
C GLY A 257 -11.11 1.95 -14.47
N PRO A 258 -9.78 1.73 -14.43
CA PRO A 258 -9.23 0.39 -14.60
C PRO A 258 -9.64 -0.52 -13.43
N VAL A 259 -9.59 -1.83 -13.67
CA VAL A 259 -9.84 -2.88 -12.67
C VAL A 259 -8.95 -2.66 -11.45
N GLY A 260 -9.56 -2.70 -10.27
CA GLY A 260 -8.91 -2.51 -8.98
C GLY A 260 -8.12 -3.74 -8.51
N GLU A 261 -8.28 -4.09 -7.24
CA GLU A 261 -7.70 -5.31 -6.69
C GLU A 261 -8.44 -6.54 -7.25
N VAL A 262 -7.69 -7.60 -7.53
CA VAL A 262 -8.23 -8.88 -7.99
C VAL A 262 -7.79 -9.93 -6.98
N ILE A 263 -8.75 -10.60 -6.36
CA ILE A 263 -8.51 -11.64 -5.36
C ILE A 263 -9.00 -12.98 -5.88
N THR A 264 -8.41 -14.08 -5.40
CA THR A 264 -8.88 -15.43 -5.73
C THR A 264 -9.78 -15.92 -4.61
N VAL A 265 -11.01 -16.29 -4.95
CA VAL A 265 -12.00 -16.79 -4.00
C VAL A 265 -12.45 -18.21 -4.37
N PRO A 266 -12.91 -19.02 -3.40
CA PRO A 266 -13.59 -20.27 -3.69
C PRO A 266 -14.87 -20.01 -4.52
N PHE A 267 -15.10 -20.84 -5.54
CA PHE A 267 -16.22 -20.71 -6.45
C PHE A 267 -17.09 -21.96 -6.41
N ASP A 268 -18.40 -21.78 -6.21
CA ASP A 268 -19.36 -22.88 -6.29
C ASP A 268 -20.05 -22.87 -7.65
N VAL A 269 -19.63 -23.81 -8.51
CA VAL A 269 -20.19 -23.98 -9.86
C VAL A 269 -21.68 -24.32 -9.82
N VAL A 270 -22.17 -24.97 -8.76
CA VAL A 270 -23.57 -25.43 -8.65
C VAL A 270 -24.51 -24.25 -8.41
N HIS A 271 -24.15 -23.34 -7.52
CA HIS A 271 -24.98 -22.18 -7.19
C HIS A 271 -24.64 -20.95 -8.02
N GLY A 272 -23.50 -20.93 -8.72
CA GLY A 272 -23.06 -19.79 -9.54
C GLY A 272 -22.79 -18.51 -8.73
N LEU A 273 -22.75 -18.64 -7.41
CA LEU A 273 -22.38 -17.61 -6.45
C LEU A 273 -20.87 -17.76 -6.17
N PRO A 274 -20.20 -16.73 -5.62
CA PRO A 274 -19.06 -17.04 -4.76
C PRO A 274 -19.58 -18.11 -3.81
N ARG A 275 -18.77 -19.08 -3.42
CA ARG A 275 -19.14 -19.84 -2.24
C ARG A 275 -19.10 -18.80 -1.13
N GLU A 276 -20.23 -18.10 -0.89
CA GLU A 276 -20.51 -17.49 0.39
C GLU A 276 -20.13 -18.62 1.30
N ILE A 277 -19.05 -18.38 2.04
CA ILE A 277 -18.63 -19.31 3.04
C ILE A 277 -19.87 -19.35 3.92
N GLU A 278 -20.74 -20.33 3.74
CA GLU A 278 -21.82 -20.64 4.65
C GLU A 278 -21.06 -21.00 5.92
N ASP A 279 -20.88 -19.97 6.74
CA ASP A 279 -19.66 -19.65 7.50
C ASP A 279 -19.56 -20.42 8.82
N ASP A 280 -20.18 -21.60 8.89
CA ASP A 280 -20.25 -22.38 10.12
C ASP A 280 -19.46 -23.69 10.04
N GLU A 281 -19.35 -24.33 8.87
CA GLU A 281 -18.64 -25.63 8.77
C GLU A 281 -17.20 -25.52 8.26
N GLU A 282 -16.89 -24.58 7.34
CA GLU A 282 -15.50 -24.35 6.86
C GLU A 282 -14.70 -23.35 7.74
N GLN A 283 -15.35 -22.74 8.75
CA GLN A 283 -14.66 -21.99 9.81
C GLN A 283 -14.15 -22.86 10.96
N LEU A 284 -14.31 -24.18 10.88
CA LEU A 284 -13.71 -25.10 11.85
C LEU A 284 -12.19 -24.96 11.81
N VAL A 285 -11.68 -24.13 12.72
CA VAL A 285 -10.26 -23.98 12.97
C VAL A 285 -9.72 -25.35 13.35
N ASP A 286 -8.84 -25.91 12.52
CA ASP A 286 -8.11 -27.13 12.87
C ASP A 286 -7.48 -26.92 14.26
N PRO A 287 -7.89 -27.67 15.30
CA PRO A 287 -7.37 -27.49 16.65
C PRO A 287 -5.86 -27.68 16.74
N GLU A 288 -5.24 -28.37 15.77
CA GLU A 288 -3.79 -28.54 15.70
C GLU A 288 -3.06 -27.29 15.16
N SER A 289 -3.76 -26.40 14.44
CA SER A 289 -3.22 -25.12 13.97
C SER A 289 -3.10 -24.08 15.11
N LEU A 290 -3.89 -24.26 16.17
CA LEU A 290 -3.85 -23.41 17.37
C LEU A 290 -2.60 -23.70 18.20
N ARG A 291 -2.03 -22.65 18.80
CA ARG A 291 -1.01 -22.84 19.83
C ARG A 291 -1.63 -23.52 21.03
N PRO A 292 -0.87 -24.32 21.81
CA PRO A 292 -1.38 -24.89 23.07
C PRO A 292 -1.97 -23.83 24.00
N ALA A 293 -1.34 -22.65 24.09
CA ALA A 293 -1.85 -21.53 24.89
C ALA A 293 -3.17 -20.91 24.38
N ASP A 294 -3.52 -21.09 23.11
CA ASP A 294 -4.77 -20.60 22.53
C ASP A 294 -5.85 -21.70 22.56
N ARG A 295 -5.45 -22.96 22.28
CA ARG A 295 -6.32 -24.14 22.30
C ARG A 295 -6.82 -24.47 23.70
N ASP A 296 -5.91 -24.50 24.67
CA ASP A 296 -6.17 -24.97 26.03
C ASP A 296 -6.66 -23.83 26.95
N ALA A 297 -6.77 -22.60 26.45
CA ALA A 297 -7.29 -21.45 27.19
C ALA A 297 -8.81 -21.53 27.39
N ASP A 298 -9.28 -21.06 28.55
CA ASP A 298 -10.70 -20.82 28.81
C ASP A 298 -11.26 -19.80 27.81
N ALA A 299 -12.51 -19.99 27.36
CA ALA A 299 -13.21 -19.09 26.45
C ALA A 299 -13.17 -17.62 26.93
N PHE A 300 -13.14 -17.36 28.24
CA PHE A 300 -13.11 -16.02 28.82
C PHE A 300 -11.73 -15.54 29.25
N GLN A 301 -10.70 -16.37 29.11
CA GLN A 301 -9.34 -15.96 29.42
C GLN A 301 -8.84 -14.99 28.33
N PRO A 302 -8.53 -13.73 28.67
CA PRO A 302 -8.19 -12.74 27.68
C PRO A 302 -6.79 -13.00 27.10
N ARG A 303 -6.75 -13.21 25.78
CA ARG A 303 -5.53 -13.44 24.99
C ARG A 303 -5.04 -12.11 24.42
N GLU A 304 -3.73 -11.94 24.28
CA GLU A 304 -3.13 -10.70 23.76
C GLU A 304 -2.12 -10.98 22.64
N HIS A 305 -2.13 -10.14 21.60
CA HIS A 305 -1.14 -10.09 20.53
C HIS A 305 -0.43 -8.73 20.56
N ARG A 306 0.91 -8.79 20.49
CA ARG A 306 1.79 -7.63 20.37
C ARG A 306 2.81 -7.91 19.26
N ILE A 307 3.15 -6.88 18.50
CA ILE A 307 4.29 -6.94 17.57
C ILE A 307 5.56 -7.21 18.39
N ALA A 308 6.48 -8.03 17.86
CA ALA A 308 7.74 -8.33 18.53
C ALA A 308 8.46 -7.02 18.94
N PRO A 309 8.75 -6.81 20.24
CA PRO A 309 9.24 -5.53 20.75
C PRO A 309 10.49 -5.03 20.03
N ALA A 310 11.45 -5.92 19.77
CA ALA A 310 12.71 -5.56 19.11
C ALA A 310 12.48 -4.94 17.72
N ARG A 311 11.64 -5.58 16.89
CA ARG A 311 11.34 -5.11 15.53
C ARG A 311 10.59 -3.78 15.54
N ALA A 312 9.60 -3.65 16.43
CA ALA A 312 8.83 -2.42 16.58
C ALA A 312 9.74 -1.26 17.03
N TRP A 313 10.69 -1.53 17.93
CA TRP A 313 11.69 -0.56 18.38
C TRP A 313 12.65 -0.14 17.27
N THR A 314 13.24 -1.08 16.54
CA THR A 314 14.13 -0.76 15.41
C THR A 314 13.42 0.11 14.38
N THR A 315 12.18 -0.24 14.02
CA THR A 315 11.39 0.53 13.05
C THR A 315 11.10 1.94 13.56
N THR A 316 10.73 2.07 14.85
CA THR A 316 10.48 3.37 15.48
C THR A 316 11.73 4.25 15.47
N VAL A 317 12.91 3.68 15.79
CA VAL A 317 14.18 4.41 15.77
C VAL A 317 14.55 4.86 14.36
N MET A 318 14.38 3.99 13.36
CA MET A 318 14.66 4.33 11.96
C MET A 318 13.78 5.46 11.44
N ILE A 319 12.48 5.48 11.79
CA ILE A 319 11.57 6.57 11.41
C ILE A 319 12.02 7.89 12.05
N GLY A 320 12.26 7.89 13.37
CA GLY A 320 12.68 9.09 14.09
C GLY A 320 14.00 9.66 13.58
N ALA A 321 15.03 8.82 13.43
CA ALA A 321 16.34 9.22 12.94
C ALA A 321 16.32 9.62 11.46
N GLY A 322 15.58 8.89 10.61
CA GLY A 322 15.44 9.19 9.19
C GLY A 322 14.77 10.56 8.95
N SER A 323 13.69 10.86 9.68
CA SER A 323 13.04 12.17 9.61
C SER A 323 13.96 13.31 10.06
N ALA A 324 14.76 13.09 11.11
CA ALA A 324 15.73 14.05 11.62
C ALA A 324 16.78 14.40 10.56
N LEU A 325 17.40 13.38 9.95
CA LEU A 325 18.42 13.53 8.91
C LEU A 325 17.86 14.24 7.68
N ALA A 326 16.70 13.80 7.17
CA ALA A 326 16.10 14.38 5.98
C ALA A 326 15.78 15.87 6.15
N VAL A 327 15.21 16.26 7.29
CA VAL A 327 14.87 17.67 7.57
C VAL A 327 16.12 18.51 7.85
N GLY A 328 17.10 17.96 8.56
CA GLY A 328 18.34 18.67 8.85
C GLY A 328 19.11 19.00 7.58
N GLU A 329 19.20 18.05 6.66
CA GLU A 329 19.83 18.25 5.37
C GLU A 329 19.10 19.28 4.50
N LEU A 330 17.76 19.22 4.44
CA LEU A 330 16.98 20.26 3.76
C LEU A 330 17.20 21.65 4.36
N GLY A 331 17.29 21.76 5.69
CA GLY A 331 17.56 23.01 6.38
C GLY A 331 18.97 23.55 6.09
N PHE A 332 19.97 22.68 6.05
CA PHE A 332 21.34 23.01 5.66
C PHE A 332 21.40 23.52 4.21
N LEU A 333 20.75 22.81 3.28
CA LEU A 333 20.67 23.19 1.87
C LEU A 333 19.92 24.52 1.65
N ALA A 334 18.92 24.80 2.49
CA ALA A 334 18.20 26.06 2.50
C ALA A 334 19.00 27.22 3.11
N GLY A 335 20.22 26.99 3.60
CA GLY A 335 21.08 28.02 4.20
C GLY A 335 20.54 28.55 5.54
N LEU A 336 19.74 27.75 6.25
CA LEU A 336 19.22 28.15 7.56
C LEU A 336 20.36 28.24 8.58
N PRO A 337 20.27 29.15 9.56
CA PRO A 337 21.26 29.18 10.64
C PRO A 337 21.23 27.86 11.42
N HIS A 338 22.39 27.40 11.91
CA HIS A 338 22.54 26.12 12.62
C HIS A 338 21.54 25.92 13.77
N SER A 339 21.16 27.00 14.46
CA SER A 339 20.15 26.97 15.52
C SER A 339 18.74 26.64 14.99
N ALA A 340 18.36 27.15 13.82
CA ALA A 340 17.10 26.83 13.16
C ALA A 340 17.10 25.40 12.63
N ILE A 341 18.23 24.92 12.07
CA ILE A 341 18.39 23.52 11.66
C ILE A 341 18.22 22.59 12.86
N ALA A 342 18.92 22.86 13.97
CA ALA A 342 18.81 22.06 15.20
C ALA A 342 17.37 21.99 15.72
N ALA A 343 16.64 23.11 15.71
CA ALA A 343 15.25 23.16 16.11
C ALA A 343 14.35 22.32 15.18
N LEU A 344 14.51 22.44 13.86
CA LEU A 344 13.74 21.65 12.88
C LEU A 344 14.02 20.16 12.99
N VAL A 345 15.30 19.78 13.13
CA VAL A 345 15.74 18.39 13.38
C VAL A 345 15.07 17.83 14.64
N ALA A 346 15.07 18.59 15.74
CA ALA A 346 14.44 18.17 16.99
C ALA A 346 12.94 17.91 16.83
N VAL A 347 12.22 18.82 16.16
CA VAL A 347 10.78 18.69 15.90
C VAL A 347 10.49 17.50 15.00
N ALA A 348 11.24 17.35 13.90
CA ALA A 348 11.08 16.25 12.95
C ALA A 348 11.37 14.88 13.59
N ALA A 349 12.44 14.79 14.38
CA ALA A 349 12.75 13.60 15.17
C ALA A 349 11.58 13.29 16.13
N GLY A 350 11.10 14.29 16.87
CA GLY A 350 10.03 14.13 17.86
C GLY A 350 8.73 13.61 17.23
N ALA A 351 8.33 14.21 16.09
CA ALA A 351 7.18 13.77 15.31
C ALA A 351 7.38 12.34 14.76
N GLY A 352 8.56 12.02 14.24
CA GLY A 352 8.90 10.68 13.73
C GLY A 352 8.85 9.60 14.82
N PHE A 353 9.42 9.87 16.00
CA PHE A 353 9.37 8.96 17.14
C PHE A 353 7.95 8.78 17.69
N GLU A 354 7.15 9.85 17.80
CA GLU A 354 5.74 9.75 18.20
C GLU A 354 4.92 8.94 17.18
N PHE A 355 5.15 9.16 15.88
CA PHE A 355 4.50 8.38 14.82
C PHE A 355 4.91 6.90 14.88
N GLY A 356 6.21 6.61 15.05
CA GLY A 356 6.72 5.26 15.20
C GLY A 356 6.14 4.56 16.44
N TRP A 357 6.02 5.28 17.57
CA TRP A 357 5.35 4.76 18.76
C TRP A 357 3.90 4.42 18.49
N ARG A 358 3.10 5.33 17.92
CA ARG A 358 1.68 5.10 17.62
C ARG A 358 1.43 3.99 16.60
N SER A 359 2.33 3.83 15.63
CA SER A 359 2.17 2.87 14.54
C SER A 359 2.82 1.51 14.78
N GLN A 360 3.83 1.40 15.67
CA GLN A 360 4.59 0.16 15.87
C GLN A 360 4.59 -0.35 17.31
N LEU A 361 4.74 0.52 18.32
CA LEU A 361 4.91 0.12 19.73
C LEU A 361 3.60 0.14 20.52
N ARG A 362 2.68 1.02 20.14
CA ARG A 362 1.35 1.18 20.75
C ARG A 362 0.36 0.09 20.31
N PRO A 363 0.35 -0.39 19.04
CA PRO A 363 -0.66 -1.33 18.59
C PRO A 363 -0.69 -2.61 19.42
N ARG A 364 -1.87 -2.94 19.93
CA ARG A 364 -2.15 -4.14 20.72
C ARG A 364 -3.52 -4.66 20.39
N LEU A 365 -3.66 -5.98 20.38
CA LEU A 365 -4.93 -6.66 20.20
C LEU A 365 -5.16 -7.58 21.39
N ARG A 366 -6.34 -7.53 21.98
CA ARG A 366 -6.76 -8.42 23.06
C ARG A 366 -8.13 -9.01 22.73
N TRP A 367 -8.33 -10.31 22.96
CA TRP A 367 -9.58 -10.98 22.59
C TRP A 367 -9.93 -12.12 23.55
N HIS A 368 -11.22 -12.46 23.59
CA HIS A 368 -11.79 -13.66 24.21
C HIS A 368 -13.18 -13.91 23.61
N ALA A 369 -13.94 -14.90 24.10
CA ALA A 369 -15.25 -15.23 23.55
C ALA A 369 -16.31 -14.11 23.70
N GLY A 370 -16.16 -13.16 24.62
CA GLY A 370 -17.05 -11.98 24.67
C GLY A 370 -16.77 -10.87 23.65
N GLY A 371 -15.68 -10.95 22.87
CA GLY A 371 -15.33 -9.91 21.89
C GLY A 371 -13.84 -9.59 21.80
N ILE A 372 -13.56 -8.46 21.16
CA ILE A 372 -12.23 -7.98 20.83
C ILE A 372 -12.01 -6.55 21.32
N ALA A 373 -10.77 -6.25 21.68
CA ALA A 373 -10.32 -4.92 22.02
C ALA A 373 -8.99 -4.64 21.33
N ALA A 374 -8.91 -3.50 20.64
CA ALA A 374 -7.70 -3.07 19.98
C ALA A 374 -7.27 -1.70 20.51
N VAL A 375 -5.96 -1.49 20.61
CA VAL A 375 -5.39 -0.15 20.65
C VAL A 375 -4.71 0.04 19.32
N GLY A 376 -5.24 0.93 18.47
CA GLY A 376 -4.68 1.27 17.17
C GLY A 376 -4.03 2.64 17.16
N PHE A 377 -3.82 3.17 15.95
CA PHE A 377 -3.33 4.55 15.77
C PHE A 377 -4.32 5.58 16.31
N ARG A 378 -5.63 5.37 16.04
CA ARG A 378 -6.73 6.30 16.37
C ARG A 378 -7.15 6.28 17.84
N GLY A 379 -6.90 5.19 18.58
CA GLY A 379 -7.36 5.08 19.95
C GLY A 379 -7.56 3.66 20.42
N ARG A 380 -8.29 3.52 21.53
CA ARG A 380 -8.80 2.25 22.02
C ARG A 380 -10.17 2.01 21.40
N ASP A 381 -10.41 0.79 20.97
CA ASP A 381 -11.68 0.33 20.45
C ASP A 381 -12.00 -1.04 21.07
N ARG A 382 -13.27 -1.30 21.32
CA ARG A 382 -13.79 -2.52 21.96
C ARG A 382 -15.11 -2.86 21.32
N GLN A 383 -15.19 -4.05 20.74
CA GLN A 383 -16.40 -4.51 20.09
C GLN A 383 -16.73 -5.93 20.55
N PRO A 384 -18.00 -6.24 20.85
CA PRO A 384 -18.42 -7.62 21.01
C PRO A 384 -18.24 -8.37 19.69
N TRP A 385 -18.15 -9.69 19.75
CA TRP A 385 -18.33 -10.48 18.54
C TRP A 385 -19.79 -10.33 18.09
N ALA A 386 -19.97 -9.98 16.83
CA ALA A 386 -21.25 -9.92 16.15
C ALA A 386 -21.31 -11.02 15.09
N THR A 387 -22.53 -11.38 14.67
CA THR A 387 -22.74 -12.45 13.69
C THR A 387 -22.02 -12.18 12.37
N ASP A 388 -21.90 -10.90 11.98
CA ASP A 388 -21.23 -10.38 10.79
C ASP A 388 -19.71 -10.12 10.97
N SER A 389 -19.13 -10.52 12.10
CA SER A 389 -17.70 -10.28 12.35
C SER A 389 -16.83 -11.14 11.43
N ALA A 390 -16.02 -10.52 10.58
CA ALA A 390 -15.15 -11.18 9.63
C ALA A 390 -13.68 -11.03 10.02
N ILE A 391 -12.90 -12.07 9.74
CA ILE A 391 -11.45 -12.11 9.98
C ILE A 391 -10.78 -12.46 8.65
N VAL A 392 -10.25 -11.43 7.99
CA VAL A 392 -9.60 -11.54 6.69
C VAL A 392 -8.11 -11.33 6.86
N TYR A 393 -7.32 -12.31 6.42
CA TYR A 393 -5.89 -12.10 6.27
C TYR A 393 -5.63 -11.36 4.96
N ASP A 394 -5.09 -10.16 5.08
CA ASP A 394 -4.62 -9.38 3.93
C ASP A 394 -3.17 -9.79 3.65
N ASP A 395 -2.88 -10.09 2.38
CA ASP A 395 -1.55 -10.41 1.87
C ASP A 395 -0.49 -9.39 2.33
N GLY A 396 -0.88 -8.16 2.69
CA GLY A 396 -0.08 -7.12 3.31
C GLY A 396 0.70 -7.47 4.60
N ASN A 397 0.52 -8.67 5.19
CA ASN A 397 0.88 -9.02 6.57
C ASN A 397 0.05 -8.21 7.58
N SER A 398 -1.22 -8.01 7.25
CA SER A 398 -2.23 -7.41 8.11
C SER A 398 -3.35 -8.43 8.31
N ILE A 399 -4.05 -8.36 9.42
CA ILE A 399 -5.37 -8.95 9.52
C ILE A 399 -6.36 -7.79 9.58
N VAL A 400 -7.34 -7.82 8.70
CA VAL A 400 -8.51 -6.94 8.75
C VAL A 400 -9.59 -7.68 9.54
N LEU A 401 -10.06 -7.03 10.59
CA LEU A 401 -11.05 -7.55 11.52
C LEU A 401 -12.26 -6.65 11.44
N THR A 402 -13.43 -7.19 11.09
CA THR A 402 -14.69 -6.52 11.32
C THR A 402 -15.32 -7.10 12.57
N ALA A 403 -15.76 -6.24 13.49
CA ALA A 403 -16.46 -6.66 14.70
C ALA A 403 -17.54 -5.62 15.01
N GLY A 404 -18.80 -5.99 14.78
CA GLY A 404 -19.90 -5.04 14.69
C GLY A 404 -19.59 -3.95 13.67
N GLU A 405 -19.78 -2.68 14.03
CA GLU A 405 -19.59 -1.53 13.13
C GLU A 405 -18.11 -1.12 12.94
N SER A 406 -17.16 -1.79 13.60
CA SER A 406 -15.75 -1.36 13.56
C SER A 406 -14.89 -2.24 12.66
N VAL A 407 -14.07 -1.59 11.84
CA VAL A 407 -13.02 -2.20 11.03
C VAL A 407 -11.66 -1.93 11.68
N MET A 408 -10.97 -2.97 12.11
CA MET A 408 -9.65 -2.90 12.74
C MET A 408 -8.59 -3.56 11.86
N THR A 409 -7.52 -2.83 11.54
CA THR A 409 -6.35 -3.41 10.85
C THR A 409 -5.25 -3.72 11.87
N VAL A 410 -4.93 -5.00 12.04
CA VAL A 410 -3.89 -5.48 12.95
C VAL A 410 -2.65 -5.89 12.15
N PRO A 411 -1.51 -5.20 12.30
CA PRO A 411 -0.29 -5.62 11.63
C PRO A 411 0.23 -6.94 12.22
N VAL A 412 0.47 -7.94 11.37
CA VAL A 412 1.03 -9.24 11.75
C VAL A 412 2.35 -9.49 11.00
N PRO A 413 3.41 -8.76 11.36
CA PRO A 413 4.68 -8.89 10.66
C PRO A 413 5.22 -10.33 10.72
N PRO A 414 5.95 -10.79 9.68
CA PRO A 414 6.53 -12.13 9.69
C PRO A 414 7.43 -12.33 10.92
N PRO A 415 7.54 -13.57 11.42
CA PRO A 415 8.27 -13.88 12.63
C PRO A 415 9.72 -13.37 12.58
N TRP A 416 10.21 -12.87 13.73
CA TRP A 416 11.55 -12.31 13.88
C TRP A 416 12.38 -13.09 14.90
N PRO A 417 13.64 -13.43 14.61
CA PRO A 417 14.33 -13.25 13.33
C PRO A 417 13.69 -14.08 12.20
N ARG A 418 13.86 -13.66 10.94
CA ARG A 418 13.38 -14.46 9.80
C ARG A 418 14.01 -15.87 9.89
N PRO A 419 13.25 -16.95 9.64
CA PRO A 419 13.85 -18.28 9.55
C PRO A 419 15.00 -18.23 8.54
N LYS A 420 16.11 -18.89 8.85
CA LYS A 420 17.31 -18.86 8.00
C LYS A 420 16.93 -19.42 6.62
N ALA A 421 17.24 -18.70 5.54
CA ALA A 421 17.00 -19.17 4.18
C ALA A 421 17.65 -20.55 3.98
N GLY A 422 16.84 -21.60 3.81
CA GLY A 422 17.29 -22.99 3.76
C GLY A 422 16.67 -23.88 4.86
N GLU A 423 16.21 -23.29 5.96
CA GLU A 423 15.21 -23.91 6.82
C GLU A 423 13.87 -23.77 6.08
N LYS A 424 13.72 -24.53 5.00
CA LYS A 424 12.39 -24.79 4.45
C LYS A 424 11.57 -25.20 5.64
N SER A 425 10.50 -24.47 5.92
CA SER A 425 9.37 -25.05 6.61
C SER A 425 8.94 -26.21 5.73
N GLU A 426 9.59 -27.36 5.89
CA GLU A 426 8.95 -28.63 5.64
C GLU A 426 7.74 -28.58 6.57
N THR A 427 6.64 -28.02 6.07
CA THR A 427 5.36 -28.71 6.09
C THR A 427 5.58 -30.06 5.41
N LYS A 428 6.44 -30.89 6.01
CA LYS A 428 6.29 -32.32 5.94
C LYS A 428 4.88 -32.49 6.45
N LEU A 429 4.00 -32.96 5.57
CA LEU A 429 2.88 -33.79 5.96
C LEU A 429 3.46 -34.77 7.00
N VAL A 430 3.32 -34.44 8.28
CA VAL A 430 3.76 -35.30 9.36
C VAL A 430 2.77 -36.44 9.27
N ARG A 431 3.23 -37.60 8.76
CA ARG A 431 2.49 -38.85 8.91
C ARG A 431 2.07 -38.95 10.38
N PRO A 432 0.77 -39.11 10.68
CA PRO A 432 0.31 -39.24 12.05
C PRO A 432 0.96 -40.49 12.63
N GLY A 433 1.88 -40.34 13.60
CA GLY A 433 2.49 -41.48 14.28
C GLY A 433 3.87 -41.28 14.93
N ALA A 434 4.66 -40.28 14.54
CA ALA A 434 6.00 -40.12 15.11
C ALA A 434 6.03 -39.11 16.27
N LYS A 435 5.99 -39.62 17.51
CA LYS A 435 6.18 -38.84 18.75
C LYS A 435 7.60 -38.26 18.83
N ALA A 436 7.83 -37.12 18.19
CA ALA A 436 9.07 -36.35 18.34
C ALA A 436 9.04 -35.54 19.64
N ARG A 437 9.68 -36.07 20.69
CA ARG A 437 9.89 -35.42 21.98
C ARG A 437 10.89 -34.27 21.82
N ARG A 438 10.43 -33.10 21.37
CA ARG A 438 11.26 -31.89 21.23
C ARG A 438 11.49 -31.26 22.62
N LYS A 439 12.75 -31.22 23.03
CA LYS A 439 13.24 -30.68 24.30
C LYS A 439 12.96 -29.16 24.35
N GLY A 440 12.11 -28.73 25.28
CA GLY A 440 11.70 -27.34 25.46
C GLY A 440 12.87 -26.44 25.85
N GLY A 441 13.33 -25.60 24.92
CA GLY A 441 14.27 -24.52 25.18
C GLY A 441 13.55 -23.18 25.06
N GLY A 442 13.43 -22.47 26.18
CA GLY A 442 13.26 -21.01 26.26
C GLY A 442 12.04 -20.41 25.56
N THR A 443 10.87 -20.54 26.17
CA THR A 443 9.61 -19.89 25.77
C THR A 443 9.63 -18.39 26.11
N GLY A 444 10.36 -17.59 25.35
CA GLY A 444 9.89 -16.23 25.11
C GLY A 444 8.54 -16.32 24.37
N PRO A 445 7.56 -15.43 24.61
CA PRO A 445 6.31 -15.46 23.87
C PRO A 445 6.62 -15.15 22.40
N ALA A 446 6.85 -16.19 21.60
CA ALA A 446 7.11 -16.08 20.18
C ALA A 446 5.94 -15.33 19.55
N GLN A 447 6.20 -14.35 18.69
CA GLN A 447 5.16 -13.61 18.00
C GLN A 447 4.25 -14.59 17.24
N ARG A 448 2.92 -14.42 17.30
CA ARG A 448 1.97 -15.23 16.49
C ARG A 448 2.23 -14.96 15.00
N THR A 449 2.23 -16.02 14.18
CA THR A 449 2.16 -15.85 12.73
C THR A 449 0.76 -15.33 12.36
N ALA A 450 0.60 -14.87 11.13
CA ALA A 450 -0.70 -14.48 10.59
C ALA A 450 -1.74 -15.59 10.78
N ASP A 451 -1.44 -16.78 10.27
CA ASP A 451 -2.33 -17.94 10.33
C ASP A 451 -2.67 -18.32 11.78
N GLN A 452 -1.69 -18.27 12.69
CA GLN A 452 -1.93 -18.56 14.11
C GLN A 452 -2.84 -17.53 14.78
N LEU A 453 -2.72 -16.26 14.38
CA LEU A 453 -3.58 -15.21 14.92
C LEU A 453 -4.99 -15.27 14.33
N VAL A 454 -5.12 -15.51 13.01
CA VAL A 454 -6.41 -15.73 12.34
C VAL A 454 -7.13 -16.91 12.98
N ALA A 455 -6.45 -18.06 13.11
CA ALA A 455 -6.98 -19.25 13.74
C ALA A 455 -7.44 -18.97 15.18
N ALA A 456 -6.63 -18.29 16.00
CA ALA A 456 -6.99 -17.98 17.38
C ALA A 456 -8.16 -16.98 17.52
N LEU A 457 -8.33 -16.08 16.55
CA LEU A 457 -9.46 -15.14 16.53
C LEU A 457 -10.74 -15.84 16.07
N ARG A 458 -10.66 -16.68 15.03
CA ARG A 458 -11.78 -17.50 14.54
C ARG A 458 -12.28 -18.46 15.62
N ASP A 459 -11.38 -19.20 16.28
CA ASP A 459 -11.72 -20.06 17.43
C ASP A 459 -12.45 -19.27 18.54
N SER A 460 -12.02 -18.03 18.80
CA SER A 460 -12.68 -17.18 19.79
C SER A 460 -14.09 -16.75 19.38
N ARG A 461 -14.31 -16.45 18.09
CA ARG A 461 -15.62 -16.12 17.52
C ARG A 461 -16.52 -17.35 17.52
N THR A 462 -16.04 -18.51 17.07
CA THR A 462 -16.83 -19.75 17.08
C THR A 462 -17.29 -20.11 18.50
N ARG A 463 -16.42 -19.98 19.50
CA ARG A 463 -16.79 -20.17 20.92
C ARG A 463 -17.84 -19.15 21.39
N SER A 464 -17.91 -17.95 20.82
CA SER A 464 -18.90 -16.95 21.20
C SER A 464 -20.30 -17.29 20.74
N LEU A 465 -20.45 -17.96 19.59
CA LEU A 465 -21.75 -18.34 19.03
C LEU A 465 -22.56 -19.26 19.96
N GLY A 466 -21.87 -20.09 20.76
CA GLY A 466 -22.50 -20.97 21.74
C GLY A 466 -22.83 -20.32 23.10
N LEU A 467 -22.58 -19.02 23.27
CA LEU A 467 -22.69 -18.35 24.56
C LEU A 467 -23.77 -17.26 24.54
N SER A 468 -24.74 -17.36 25.45
CA SER A 468 -25.73 -16.31 25.68
C SER A 468 -26.07 -16.21 27.18
N PRO A 469 -25.94 -15.03 27.80
CA PRO A 469 -25.47 -13.76 27.23
C PRO A 469 -23.93 -13.71 27.03
N LEU A 470 -23.46 -12.92 26.06
CA LEU A 470 -22.04 -12.65 25.87
C LEU A 470 -21.50 -11.75 26.99
N PRO A 471 -20.34 -12.06 27.60
CA PRO A 471 -19.68 -11.13 28.50
C PRO A 471 -19.10 -9.93 27.73
N PRO A 472 -18.83 -8.80 28.41
CA PRO A 472 -18.27 -7.64 27.75
C PRO A 472 -16.88 -7.95 27.15
N PRO A 473 -16.49 -7.30 26.02
CA PRO A 473 -15.16 -7.44 25.43
C PRO A 473 -14.03 -7.20 26.44
N PRO A 474 -12.81 -7.74 26.26
CA PRO A 474 -11.77 -7.62 27.26
C PRO A 474 -11.30 -6.16 27.43
N GLU A 475 -10.77 -5.83 28.60
CA GLU A 475 -10.12 -4.53 28.79
C GLU A 475 -8.71 -4.52 28.21
N ILE A 476 -8.32 -3.39 27.60
CA ILE A 476 -6.99 -3.21 27.04
C ILE A 476 -6.38 -1.89 27.53
N ASP A 477 -5.21 -2.00 28.15
CA ASP A 477 -4.47 -0.84 28.63
C ASP A 477 -3.76 -0.14 27.47
N VAL A 478 -3.87 1.18 27.43
CA VAL A 478 -3.08 1.99 26.50
C VAL A 478 -1.64 2.03 27.02
N PRO A 479 -0.65 1.55 26.24
CA PRO A 479 0.75 1.59 26.66
C PRO A 479 1.16 3.03 26.95
N ARG A 480 1.88 3.28 28.04
CA ARG A 480 2.52 4.58 28.24
C ARG A 480 3.70 4.74 27.27
N ARG A 481 4.07 5.98 26.97
CA ARG A 481 5.27 6.27 26.18
C ARG A 481 6.50 5.75 26.94
N PRO A 482 7.32 4.87 26.34
CA PRO A 482 8.50 4.35 27.01
C PRO A 482 9.56 5.45 27.17
N LEU A 483 10.17 5.55 28.35
CA LEU A 483 11.22 6.55 28.62
C LEU A 483 12.39 6.47 27.63
N LEU A 484 12.70 5.26 27.16
CA LEU A 484 13.72 5.00 26.14
C LEU A 484 13.48 5.74 24.82
N LEU A 485 12.23 6.08 24.49
CA LEU A 485 11.90 6.81 23.26
C LEU A 485 12.34 8.28 23.34
N TYR A 486 12.24 8.90 24.51
CA TYR A 486 12.76 10.26 24.73
C TYR A 486 14.29 10.29 24.68
N ALA A 487 14.94 9.25 25.21
CA ALA A 487 16.40 9.10 25.10
C ALA A 487 16.83 8.93 23.63
N ALA A 488 16.14 8.07 22.86
CA ALA A 488 16.41 7.88 21.44
C ALA A 488 16.20 9.17 20.63
N TRP A 489 15.14 9.93 20.95
CA TRP A 489 14.87 11.25 20.36
C TRP A 489 15.99 12.26 20.62
N ALA A 490 16.43 12.39 21.88
CA ALA A 490 17.51 13.30 22.24
C ALA A 490 18.83 12.92 21.52
N VAL A 491 19.16 11.64 21.47
CA VAL A 491 20.37 11.13 20.79
C VAL A 491 20.30 11.38 19.28
N ALA A 492 19.18 11.09 18.62
CA ALA A 492 19.02 11.32 17.19
C ALA A 492 19.13 12.81 16.83
N THR A 493 18.53 13.67 17.66
CA THR A 493 18.59 15.14 17.49
C THR A 493 20.02 15.65 17.64
N ALA A 494 20.70 15.30 18.74
CA ALA A 494 22.06 15.73 19.00
C ALA A 494 23.04 15.19 17.95
N GLY A 495 22.94 13.91 17.60
CA GLY A 495 23.80 13.28 16.60
C GLY A 495 23.63 13.90 15.21
N THR A 496 22.40 14.13 14.76
CA THR A 496 22.13 14.76 13.46
C THR A 496 22.63 16.20 13.43
N THR A 497 22.37 16.96 14.50
CA THR A 497 22.84 18.35 14.60
C THR A 497 24.36 18.44 14.58
N LEU A 498 25.06 17.54 15.28
CA LEU A 498 26.53 17.51 15.31
C LEU A 498 27.16 17.08 13.97
N VAL A 499 26.44 16.31 13.15
CA VAL A 499 26.91 15.92 11.81
C VAL A 499 26.73 17.05 10.79
N LEU A 500 25.77 17.95 11.00
CA LEU A 500 25.41 19.03 10.07
C LEU A 500 26.07 20.38 10.38
N ILE A 501 26.56 20.57 11.61
CA ILE A 501 27.42 21.69 12.02
C ILE A 501 28.88 21.30 11.79
#